data_AF-A0A9X7P5C1-F1
#
_entry.id   AF-A0A9X7P5C1-F1
#
_cell.length_a   1.000
_cell.length_b   1.000
_cell.length_c   1.000
_cell.angle_alpha   90.00
_cell.angle_beta   90.00
_cell.angle_gamma   90.00
#
_symmetry.space_group_name_H-M   'P 1'
#
loop_
_entity.id
_entity.type
_entity.pdbx_description
1 polymer ?
#
loop_
_entity_poly.entity_id
_entity_poly.type
_entity_poly.pdbx_seq_one_letter_code
_entity_poly.pdbx_strand_id
1 'polypeptide(L)'
;MKLREIQAILEAEVFTGADKLDLEVEAGFGSDLMSDVLAFACGRVLLLTGLTNAHVIHTAAMIDAAAIVFVRGKRPDKNLINAAANLGLPLLGTRLLMYDSCGRLFQAGLKGCSREAGDDQVATSSWESKQTQEGKEAGTLPHGAMPAGRERSVGVLRGRVSPGRSYWRYRKTCLDRPEWLP
;
A
#
# COMPACT_ATOMS: atom_id res chain seq x y z
N MET A 1 -1.10 -15.44 -11.30
CA MET A 1 -1.90 -14.51 -12.15
C MET A 1 -0.95 -13.91 -13.17
N LYS A 2 -1.34 -13.83 -14.44
CA LYS A 2 -0.42 -13.35 -15.48
C LYS A 2 -0.31 -11.82 -15.47
N LEU A 3 0.87 -11.32 -15.82
CA LEU A 3 1.13 -9.88 -15.88
C LEU A 3 0.21 -9.14 -16.89
N ARG A 4 -0.18 -9.79 -18.00
CA ARG A 4 -1.18 -9.26 -18.94
C ARG A 4 -2.56 -9.03 -18.32
N GLU A 5 -2.96 -9.88 -17.37
CA GLU A 5 -4.26 -9.77 -16.70
C GLU A 5 -4.21 -8.58 -15.74
N ILE A 6 -3.11 -8.47 -14.98
CA ILE A 6 -2.82 -7.35 -14.09
C ILE A 6 -2.80 -6.02 -14.86
N GLN A 7 -2.17 -6.00 -16.04
CA GLN A 7 -2.16 -4.84 -16.92
C GLN A 7 -3.60 -4.42 -17.28
N ALA A 8 -4.46 -5.37 -17.67
CA ALA A 8 -5.84 -5.09 -18.03
C ALA A 8 -6.66 -4.60 -16.82
N ILE A 9 -6.55 -5.25 -15.66
CA ILE A 9 -7.26 -4.90 -14.42
C ILE A 9 -6.94 -3.47 -13.96
N LEU A 10 -5.67 -3.09 -14.08
CA LEU A 10 -5.18 -1.77 -13.66
C LEU A 10 -5.23 -0.71 -14.75
N GLU A 11 -5.68 -1.07 -15.96
CA GLU A 11 -5.64 -0.20 -17.14
C GLU A 11 -4.22 0.40 -17.32
N ALA A 12 -3.20 -0.44 -17.12
CA ALA A 12 -1.83 0.01 -16.98
C ALA A 12 -1.12 0.14 -18.33
N GLU A 13 -0.30 1.19 -18.43
CA GLU A 13 0.65 1.37 -19.52
C GLU A 13 1.92 0.57 -19.22
N VAL A 14 2.48 -0.09 -20.25
CA VAL A 14 3.74 -0.82 -20.14
C VAL A 14 4.88 0.09 -20.61
N PHE A 15 5.85 0.37 -19.74
CA PHE A 15 7.03 1.15 -20.07
C PHE A 15 8.19 0.29 -20.57
N THR A 16 8.31 -0.94 -20.06
CA THR A 16 9.30 -1.94 -20.50
C THR A 16 8.84 -3.35 -20.16
N GLY A 17 9.42 -4.37 -20.82
CA GLY A 17 9.09 -5.78 -20.60
C GLY A 17 7.77 -6.21 -21.27
N ALA A 18 7.40 -5.60 -22.41
CA ALA A 18 6.20 -5.97 -23.17
C ALA A 18 6.25 -7.43 -23.68
N ASP A 19 7.44 -7.96 -23.88
CA ASP A 19 7.74 -9.37 -24.20
C ASP A 19 7.52 -10.32 -23.02
N LYS A 20 7.37 -9.79 -21.80
CA LYS A 20 7.27 -10.55 -20.54
C LYS A 20 5.88 -10.52 -19.91
N LEU A 21 4.86 -10.10 -20.65
CA LEU A 21 3.49 -10.00 -20.14
C LEU A 21 2.86 -11.36 -19.79
N ASP A 22 3.46 -12.47 -20.20
CA ASP A 22 3.01 -13.81 -19.83
C ASP A 22 3.66 -14.36 -18.54
N LEU A 23 4.46 -13.54 -17.83
CA LEU A 23 5.01 -13.89 -16.53
C LEU A 23 3.90 -14.13 -15.48
N GLU A 24 4.07 -15.19 -14.69
CA GLU A 24 3.24 -15.48 -13.53
C GLU A 24 3.68 -14.63 -12.33
N VAL A 25 2.71 -13.95 -11.74
CA VAL A 25 2.80 -13.23 -10.48
C VAL A 25 2.09 -14.05 -9.40
N GLU A 26 2.81 -14.31 -8.30
CA GLU A 26 2.31 -15.13 -7.19
C GLU A 26 1.52 -14.28 -6.18
N ALA A 27 2.02 -13.07 -5.88
CA ALA A 27 1.43 -12.19 -4.89
C ALA A 27 1.63 -10.71 -5.22
N GLY A 28 0.78 -9.85 -4.66
CA GLY A 28 0.93 -8.39 -4.70
C GLY A 28 1.54 -7.83 -3.42
N PHE A 29 2.36 -6.79 -3.55
CA PHE A 29 2.92 -6.04 -2.42
C PHE A 29 2.86 -4.54 -2.70
N GLY A 30 2.11 -3.79 -1.89
CA GLY A 30 2.02 -2.33 -2.02
C GLY A 30 2.82 -1.63 -0.94
N SER A 31 3.89 -0.91 -1.29
CA SER A 31 4.67 -0.11 -0.33
C SER A 31 5.49 0.99 -1.02
N ASP A 32 5.66 2.10 -0.30
CA ASP A 32 6.62 3.16 -0.63
C ASP A 32 7.89 3.08 0.23
N LEU A 33 7.93 2.20 1.24
CA LEU A 33 9.11 2.01 2.09
C LEU A 33 9.92 0.81 1.57
N MET A 34 11.07 1.08 0.94
CA MET A 34 11.93 0.02 0.39
C MET A 34 12.47 -0.91 1.47
N SER A 35 12.58 -0.45 2.72
CA SER A 35 12.87 -1.29 3.89
C SER A 35 11.82 -2.38 4.08
N ASP A 36 10.53 -2.04 3.93
CA ASP A 36 9.44 -2.98 4.11
C ASP A 36 9.37 -3.96 2.95
N VAL A 37 9.68 -3.48 1.73
CA VAL A 37 9.80 -4.34 0.56
C VAL A 37 10.87 -5.41 0.79
N LEU A 38 12.06 -5.02 1.27
CA LEU A 38 13.15 -5.98 1.53
C LEU A 38 12.83 -6.95 2.69
N ALA A 39 12.08 -6.51 3.69
CA ALA A 39 11.78 -7.32 4.86
C ALA A 39 10.63 -8.30 4.64
N PHE A 40 9.62 -7.92 3.86
CA PHE A 40 8.33 -8.62 3.82
C PHE A 40 7.92 -9.14 2.45
N ALA A 41 8.52 -8.67 1.35
CA ALA A 41 8.22 -9.24 0.04
C ALA A 41 8.75 -10.69 -0.03
N CYS A 42 7.92 -11.60 -0.52
CA CYS A 42 8.26 -13.01 -0.63
C CYS A 42 7.69 -13.63 -1.90
N GLY A 43 8.49 -14.45 -2.57
CA GLY A 43 8.12 -15.07 -3.85
C GLY A 43 8.19 -14.10 -5.03
N ARG A 44 7.59 -14.48 -6.15
CA ARG A 44 7.54 -13.63 -7.36
C ARG A 44 6.42 -12.60 -7.25
N VAL A 45 6.74 -11.46 -6.63
CA VAL A 45 5.76 -10.43 -6.27
C VAL A 45 5.59 -9.35 -7.34
N LEU A 46 4.39 -8.77 -7.39
CA LEU A 46 4.12 -7.50 -8.06
C LEU A 46 4.27 -6.36 -7.05
N LEU A 47 5.25 -5.48 -7.25
CA LEU A 47 5.47 -4.32 -6.40
C LEU A 47 4.63 -3.12 -6.88
N LEU A 48 3.68 -2.67 -6.07
CA LEU A 48 2.97 -1.40 -6.27
C LEU A 48 3.65 -0.32 -5.44
N THR A 49 4.10 0.74 -6.09
CA THR A 49 4.74 1.87 -5.43
C THR A 49 4.41 3.17 -6.15
N GLY A 50 4.51 4.29 -5.47
CA GLY A 50 4.63 5.58 -6.13
C GLY A 50 6.01 6.21 -5.97
N LEU A 51 7.05 5.49 -5.58
CA LEU A 51 8.41 5.98 -5.75
C LEU A 51 8.87 5.76 -7.20
N THR A 52 9.49 6.77 -7.80
CA THR A 52 10.04 6.71 -9.18
C THR A 52 11.52 7.07 -9.15
N ASN A 53 12.29 6.34 -8.35
CA ASN A 53 13.73 6.55 -8.20
C ASN A 53 14.49 5.25 -8.49
N ALA A 54 15.81 5.36 -8.66
CA ALA A 54 16.68 4.22 -8.93
C ALA A 54 16.62 3.13 -7.85
N HIS A 55 16.34 3.49 -6.59
CA HIS A 55 16.28 2.52 -5.49
C HIS A 55 15.20 1.48 -5.71
N VAL A 56 14.05 1.86 -6.29
CA VAL A 56 12.97 0.92 -6.58
C VAL A 56 13.44 -0.21 -7.51
N ILE A 57 14.22 0.13 -8.54
CA ILE A 57 14.70 -0.87 -9.52
C ILE A 57 15.69 -1.83 -8.87
N HIS A 58 16.64 -1.31 -8.09
CA HIS A 58 17.61 -2.15 -7.40
C HIS A 58 16.95 -3.03 -6.35
N THR A 59 16.04 -2.49 -5.55
CA THR A 59 15.30 -3.27 -4.56
C THR A 59 14.46 -4.35 -5.21
N ALA A 60 13.70 -4.03 -6.26
CA ALA A 60 12.90 -5.00 -6.98
C ALA A 60 13.74 -6.12 -7.62
N ALA A 61 14.92 -5.79 -8.16
CA ALA A 61 15.85 -6.79 -8.66
C ALA A 61 16.42 -7.67 -7.53
N MET A 62 16.73 -7.10 -6.36
CA MET A 62 17.24 -7.86 -5.20
C MET A 62 16.23 -8.88 -4.66
N ILE A 63 14.94 -8.55 -4.68
CA ILE A 63 13.88 -9.46 -4.22
C ILE A 63 13.32 -10.36 -5.34
N ASP A 64 13.92 -10.33 -6.54
CA ASP A 64 13.43 -11.03 -7.73
C ASP A 64 11.93 -10.77 -8.02
N ALA A 65 11.54 -9.49 -7.98
CA ALA A 65 10.17 -9.09 -8.25
C ALA A 65 9.76 -9.43 -9.69
N ALA A 66 8.52 -9.87 -9.87
CA ALA A 66 7.98 -10.19 -11.18
C ALA A 66 7.78 -8.94 -12.05
N ALA A 67 7.34 -7.84 -11.44
CA ALA A 67 7.19 -6.53 -12.09
C ALA A 67 6.99 -5.41 -11.07
N ILE A 68 7.18 -4.16 -11.51
CA ILE A 68 6.81 -2.96 -10.75
C ILE A 68 5.66 -2.23 -11.43
N VAL A 69 4.69 -1.78 -10.64
CA VAL A 69 3.61 -0.89 -11.06
C VAL A 69 3.73 0.46 -10.36
N PHE A 70 3.98 1.51 -11.14
CA PHE A 70 3.91 2.89 -10.64
C PHE A 70 2.46 3.36 -10.57
N VAL A 71 2.00 3.72 -9.38
CA VAL A 71 0.64 4.19 -9.14
C VAL A 71 0.54 5.72 -9.21
N ARG A 72 -0.68 6.26 -9.16
CA ARG A 72 -1.00 7.70 -9.14
C ARG A 72 -0.63 8.45 -10.43
N GLY A 73 -0.54 7.73 -11.55
CA GLY A 73 -0.16 8.29 -12.85
C GLY A 73 1.30 8.75 -12.93
N LYS A 74 2.15 8.27 -12.01
CA LYS A 74 3.58 8.57 -12.05
C LYS A 74 4.23 7.85 -13.23
N ARG A 75 5.07 8.58 -13.95
CA ARG A 75 5.84 8.07 -15.09
C ARG A 75 7.33 8.14 -14.76
N PRO A 76 8.06 7.01 -14.84
CA PRO A 76 9.50 7.01 -14.65
C PRO A 76 10.21 7.73 -15.82
N ASP A 77 11.40 8.26 -15.58
CA ASP A 77 12.22 8.82 -16.64
C ASP A 77 12.82 7.74 -17.54
N LYS A 78 13.37 8.14 -18.69
CA LYS A 78 13.95 7.21 -19.67
C LYS A 78 15.14 6.44 -19.11
N ASN A 79 15.93 7.03 -18.21
CA ASN A 79 17.10 6.37 -17.65
C ASN A 79 16.68 5.21 -16.74
N LEU A 80 15.63 5.42 -15.94
CA LEU A 80 15.05 4.40 -15.08
C LEU A 80 14.41 3.26 -15.89
N ILE A 81 13.71 3.61 -16.98
CA ILE A 81 13.13 2.63 -17.90
C ILE A 81 14.23 1.75 -18.52
N ASN A 82 15.32 2.37 -19.00
CA ASN A 82 16.45 1.65 -19.58
C ASN A 82 17.16 0.77 -18.55
N ALA A 83 17.34 1.26 -17.32
CA ALA A 83 17.96 0.48 -16.24
C ALA A 83 17.14 -0.78 -15.92
N ALA A 84 15.82 -0.66 -15.85
CA ALA A 84 14.94 -1.81 -15.65
C ALA A 84 14.93 -2.76 -16.85
N ALA A 85 14.95 -2.23 -18.08
CA ALA A 85 15.05 -3.04 -19.30
C ALA A 85 16.32 -3.91 -19.32
N ASN A 86 17.46 -3.34 -18.94
CA ASN A 86 18.75 -4.06 -18.86
C ASN A 86 18.73 -5.19 -17.82
N LEU A 87 17.97 -5.03 -16.74
CA LEU A 87 17.76 -6.05 -15.73
C LEU A 87 16.61 -7.01 -16.09
N GLY A 88 15.93 -6.76 -17.22
CA GLY A 88 14.78 -7.54 -17.64
C GLY A 88 13.56 -7.42 -16.73
N LEU A 89 13.45 -6.33 -15.96
CA LEU A 89 12.38 -6.10 -15.01
C LEU A 89 11.23 -5.32 -15.68
N PRO A 90 10.03 -5.89 -15.83
CA PRO A 90 8.89 -5.18 -16.41
C PRO A 90 8.44 -4.00 -15.55
N LEU A 91 8.20 -2.86 -16.20
CA LEU A 91 7.68 -1.66 -15.56
C LEU A 91 6.35 -1.29 -16.18
N LEU A 92 5.36 -1.07 -15.33
CA LEU A 92 4.03 -0.62 -15.71
C LEU A 92 3.66 0.64 -14.93
N GLY A 93 2.68 1.39 -15.43
CA GLY A 93 2.14 2.58 -14.78
C GLY A 93 0.63 2.64 -14.88
N THR A 94 -0.04 2.93 -13.76
CA THR A 94 -1.49 3.14 -13.71
C THR A 94 -1.82 4.51 -13.12
N ARG A 95 -2.96 5.07 -13.55
CA ARG A 95 -3.52 6.31 -12.99
C ARG A 95 -4.20 6.09 -11.64
N LEU A 96 -4.52 4.85 -11.30
CA LEU A 96 -5.19 4.48 -10.05
C LEU A 96 -4.33 4.77 -8.82
N LEU A 97 -4.98 5.02 -7.69
CA LEU A 97 -4.30 5.16 -6.39
C LEU A 97 -3.85 3.79 -5.88
N MET A 98 -2.86 3.77 -4.98
CA MET A 98 -2.29 2.50 -4.47
C MET A 98 -3.36 1.58 -3.88
N TYR A 99 -4.23 2.13 -3.03
CA TYR A 99 -5.29 1.35 -2.38
C TYR A 99 -6.29 0.78 -3.40
N ASP A 100 -6.73 1.59 -4.37
CA ASP A 100 -7.66 1.15 -5.43
C ASP A 100 -7.04 0.04 -6.28
N SER A 101 -5.77 0.21 -6.67
CA SER A 101 -5.02 -0.82 -7.42
C SER A 101 -4.94 -2.12 -6.63
N CYS A 102 -4.57 -2.06 -5.35
CA CYS A 102 -4.53 -3.24 -4.48
C CYS A 102 -5.91 -3.90 -4.35
N GLY A 103 -6.97 -3.11 -4.16
CA GLY A 103 -8.34 -3.61 -4.05
C GLY A 103 -8.82 -4.33 -5.30
N ARG A 104 -8.60 -3.75 -6.48
CA ARG A 104 -8.95 -4.37 -7.77
C ARG A 104 -8.20 -5.69 -7.99
N LEU A 105 -6.90 -5.71 -7.70
CA LEU A 105 -6.09 -6.92 -7.84
C LEU A 105 -6.51 -8.03 -6.87
N PHE A 106 -6.80 -7.66 -5.61
CA PHE A 106 -7.26 -8.61 -4.61
C PHE A 106 -8.62 -9.20 -4.99
N GLN A 107 -9.56 -8.38 -5.45
CA GLN A 107 -10.85 -8.84 -5.96
C GLN A 107 -10.72 -9.76 -7.18
N ALA A 108 -9.72 -9.54 -8.03
CA ALA A 108 -9.40 -10.41 -9.16
C ALA A 108 -8.68 -11.71 -8.76
N GLY A 109 -8.39 -11.91 -7.47
CA GLY A 109 -7.80 -13.13 -6.93
C GLY A 109 -6.28 -13.09 -6.75
N LEU A 110 -5.62 -11.94 -6.96
CA LEU A 110 -4.21 -11.79 -6.61
C LEU A 110 -4.09 -11.66 -5.08
N LYS A 111 -3.46 -12.63 -4.44
CA LYS A 111 -3.25 -12.63 -3.00
C LYS A 111 -2.17 -11.61 -2.60
N GLY A 112 -2.24 -11.11 -1.38
CA GLY A 112 -1.15 -10.31 -0.81
C GLY A 112 0.05 -11.18 -0.44
N CYS A 113 1.22 -10.56 -0.24
CA CYS A 113 2.37 -11.26 0.33
C CYS A 113 2.08 -11.61 1.79
N SER A 114 1.75 -12.87 2.04
CA SER A 114 1.82 -13.48 3.36
C SER A 114 3.01 -14.41 3.35
N ARG A 115 4.00 -14.17 4.23
CA ARG A 115 4.95 -15.22 4.59
C ARG A 115 4.12 -16.35 5.20
N GLU A 116 3.90 -17.44 4.47
CA GLU A 116 3.53 -18.68 5.13
C GLU A 116 4.75 -19.05 5.98
N ALA A 117 4.60 -18.81 7.28
CA ALA A 117 5.61 -19.13 8.26
C ALA A 117 5.73 -20.66 8.34
N GLY A 118 6.51 -21.23 7.41
CA GLY A 118 7.32 -22.37 7.75
C GLY A 118 8.29 -21.93 8.84
N ASP A 119 7.89 -22.18 10.09
CA ASP A 119 8.64 -22.10 11.33
C ASP A 119 8.77 -20.74 12.07
N ASP A 120 7.68 -19.97 12.20
CA ASP A 120 7.43 -19.18 13.42
C ASP A 120 6.04 -18.53 13.43
N GLN A 121 5.16 -19.01 14.30
CA GLN A 121 3.80 -18.50 14.53
C GLN A 121 3.80 -17.13 15.25
N VAL A 122 4.31 -16.05 14.67
CA VAL A 122 4.34 -14.76 15.38
C VAL A 122 4.15 -13.57 14.43
N ALA A 123 2.90 -13.23 14.09
CA ALA A 123 2.59 -11.86 13.66
C ALA A 123 1.12 -11.48 13.84
N THR A 124 0.18 -12.38 13.57
CA THR A 124 -1.26 -12.09 13.70
C THR A 124 -1.75 -12.23 15.14
N SER A 125 -1.27 -13.24 15.88
CA SER A 125 -1.67 -13.48 17.27
C SER A 125 -1.21 -12.40 18.27
N SER A 126 -0.12 -11.67 17.96
CA SER A 126 0.46 -10.68 18.87
C SER A 126 -0.31 -9.33 18.88
N TRP A 127 -0.89 -8.93 17.75
CA TRP A 127 -1.73 -7.73 17.69
C TRP A 127 -3.09 -7.92 18.38
N GLU A 128 -3.73 -9.09 18.22
CA GLU A 128 -4.99 -9.43 18.92
C GLU A 128 -4.79 -9.61 20.42
N SER A 129 -3.65 -10.15 20.84
CA SER A 129 -3.33 -10.35 22.26
C SER A 129 -3.14 -9.04 23.04
N LYS A 130 -2.67 -7.97 22.38
CA LYS A 130 -2.46 -6.66 23.05
C LYS A 130 -3.75 -5.88 23.31
N GLN A 131 -4.79 -6.04 22.49
CA GLN A 131 -6.07 -5.34 22.73
C GLN A 131 -6.89 -5.95 23.87
N THR A 132 -6.67 -7.22 24.22
CA THR A 132 -7.41 -7.87 25.31
C THR A 132 -6.84 -7.53 26.70
N GLN A 133 -5.59 -7.04 26.78
CA GLN A 133 -4.96 -6.65 28.04
C GLN A 133 -5.19 -5.18 28.44
N GLU A 134 -5.33 -4.26 27.49
CA GLU A 134 -5.65 -2.86 27.82
C GLU A 134 -7.13 -2.63 28.22
N GLY A 135 -8.00 -3.62 28.04
CA GLY A 135 -9.41 -3.59 28.46
C GLY A 135 -9.71 -4.18 29.84
N LYS A 136 -8.72 -4.71 30.57
CA LYS A 136 -8.92 -5.45 31.85
C LYS A 136 -8.37 -4.76 33.11
N GLU A 137 -7.96 -3.49 33.02
CA GLU A 137 -7.67 -2.65 34.19
C GLU A 137 -8.77 -1.61 34.51
N ALA A 138 -10.01 -1.85 34.09
CA ALA A 138 -11.16 -1.20 34.72
C ALA A 138 -11.50 -2.00 35.99
N GLY A 139 -10.79 -1.68 37.07
CA GLY A 139 -11.00 -2.25 38.39
C GLY A 139 -12.45 -2.15 38.85
N THR A 140 -12.91 -3.24 39.46
CA THR A 140 -14.18 -3.41 40.15
C THR A 140 -14.48 -2.23 41.09
N LEU A 141 -15.49 -1.43 40.77
CA LEU A 141 -16.09 -0.51 41.74
C LEU A 141 -17.20 -1.25 42.51
N PRO A 142 -17.20 -1.24 43.86
CA PRO A 142 -18.33 -1.76 44.61
C PRO A 142 -19.53 -0.81 44.48
N HIS A 143 -20.73 -1.41 44.44
CA HIS A 143 -22.00 -0.72 44.53
C HIS A 143 -22.05 0.20 45.77
N GLY A 144 -22.32 1.49 45.56
CA GLY A 144 -22.72 2.38 46.64
C GLY A 144 -22.54 3.87 46.35
N ALA A 145 -23.67 4.57 46.20
CA ALA A 145 -23.86 6.02 46.30
C ALA A 145 -23.26 6.92 45.20
N MET A 146 -24.15 7.60 44.46
CA MET A 146 -23.82 8.83 43.76
C MET A 146 -23.61 9.97 44.76
N PRO A 147 -22.58 10.82 44.55
CA PRO A 147 -22.69 12.23 44.88
C PRO A 147 -22.43 13.12 43.66
N ALA A 148 -23.13 14.23 43.67
CA ALA A 148 -23.16 15.26 42.65
C ALA A 148 -21.85 16.06 42.54
N GLY A 149 -21.59 16.56 41.33
CA GLY A 149 -20.85 17.82 41.11
C GLY A 149 -19.32 17.73 41.03
N ARG A 150 -18.78 17.81 39.82
CA ARG A 150 -17.78 18.83 39.43
C ARG A 150 -17.48 18.73 37.93
N GLU A 151 -17.92 19.74 37.20
CA GLU A 151 -17.36 20.06 35.89
C GLU A 151 -15.84 20.20 36.01
N ARG A 152 -15.10 19.48 35.15
CA ARG A 152 -13.73 19.85 34.83
C ARG A 152 -13.58 19.94 33.33
N SER A 153 -13.51 21.20 32.91
CA SER A 153 -13.23 21.69 31.58
C SER A 153 -11.93 21.07 31.05
N VAL A 154 -12.03 20.24 30.00
CA VAL A 154 -10.84 19.84 29.23
C VAL A 154 -10.57 20.96 28.24
N GLY A 155 -9.55 21.76 28.54
CA GLY A 155 -9.06 22.81 27.67
C GLY A 155 -8.54 22.22 26.36
N VAL A 156 -9.23 22.55 25.26
CA VAL A 156 -8.76 22.30 23.90
C VAL A 156 -7.60 23.26 23.62
N LEU A 157 -6.37 22.75 23.69
CA LEU A 157 -5.21 23.47 23.17
C LEU A 157 -5.27 23.48 21.64
N ARG A 158 -5.89 24.52 21.08
CA ARG A 158 -5.81 24.86 19.65
C ARG A 158 -4.40 25.37 19.33
N GLY A 159 -3.51 24.47 18.92
CA GLY A 159 -2.29 24.84 18.22
C GLY A 159 -2.63 25.41 16.84
N ARG A 160 -2.42 26.72 16.65
CA ARG A 160 -2.46 27.37 15.33
C ARG A 160 -1.29 26.86 14.48
N VAL A 161 -1.59 26.08 13.45
CA VAL A 161 -0.64 25.83 12.36
C VAL A 161 -0.93 26.86 11.26
N SER A 162 0.03 27.76 11.04
CA SER A 162 -0.02 28.75 9.95
C SER A 162 -0.01 28.04 8.58
N PRO A 163 -0.94 28.36 7.65
CA PRO A 163 -1.01 27.64 6.38
C PRO A 163 0.04 28.19 5.40
N GLY A 164 1.16 27.49 5.30
CA GLY A 164 2.07 27.57 4.16
C GLY A 164 1.38 27.02 2.90
N ARG A 165 1.25 27.88 1.89
CA ARG A 165 0.56 27.62 0.62
C ARG A 165 1.28 26.55 -0.20
N SER A 166 0.78 25.32 -0.24
CA SER A 166 0.92 24.41 -1.41
C SER A 166 0.05 23.15 -1.39
N TYR A 167 -0.63 22.81 -0.30
CA TYR A 167 -1.26 21.47 -0.14
C TYR A 167 -2.75 21.34 -0.57
N TRP A 168 -3.36 22.38 -1.16
CA TRP A 168 -4.82 22.45 -1.38
C TRP A 168 -5.29 22.23 -2.82
N ARG A 169 -4.58 21.46 -3.65
CA ARG A 169 -5.02 21.17 -5.04
C ARG A 169 -5.49 19.73 -5.32
N TYR A 170 -5.78 18.95 -4.27
CA TYR A 170 -6.25 17.57 -4.43
C TYR A 170 -7.53 17.21 -3.63
N ARG A 171 -8.22 18.20 -3.05
CA ARG A 171 -9.35 17.94 -2.14
C ARG A 171 -10.75 18.22 -2.74
N LYS A 172 -10.88 18.42 -4.05
CA LYS A 172 -12.17 18.78 -4.67
C LYS A 172 -12.65 17.86 -5.80
N THR A 173 -12.13 16.64 -5.88
CA THR A 173 -12.59 15.65 -6.88
C THR A 173 -12.98 14.29 -6.31
N CYS A 174 -12.82 14.05 -4.99
CA CYS A 174 -13.12 12.75 -4.39
C CYS A 174 -14.58 12.57 -3.93
N LEU A 175 -15.42 13.61 -3.96
CA LEU A 175 -16.81 13.53 -3.47
C LEU A 175 -17.89 13.85 -4.50
N ASP A 176 -17.51 14.24 -5.73
CA ASP A 176 -18.48 14.53 -6.80
C ASP A 176 -18.04 13.87 -8.10
N ARG A 177 -18.54 12.66 -8.38
CA ARG A 177 -18.99 12.31 -9.74
C ARG A 177 -19.93 11.09 -9.76
N PRO A 178 -21.22 11.29 -10.09
CA PRO A 178 -22.09 10.24 -10.60
C PRO A 178 -21.82 10.03 -12.11
N GLU A 179 -22.16 8.83 -12.60
CA GLU A 179 -22.31 8.41 -14.01
C GLU A 179 -21.13 8.63 -14.96
N TRP A 180 -20.41 7.57 -15.36
CA TRP A 180 -19.90 7.37 -16.73
C TRP A 180 -19.51 5.89 -16.94
N LEU A 181 -20.46 5.10 -17.44
CA LEU A 181 -20.23 3.88 -18.24
C LEU A 181 -20.81 4.19 -19.63
N PRO A 182 -20.03 4.16 -20.71
CA PRO A 182 -20.55 3.78 -22.01
C PRO A 182 -20.63 2.24 -22.13
#